data_AF-A0A645HC02-F1
#
_entry.id   AF-A0A645HC02-F1
#
_cell.length_a   1.000
_cell.length_b   1.000
_cell.length_c   1.000
_cell.angle_alpha   90.00
_cell.angle_beta   90.00
_cell.angle_gamma   90.00
#
_symmetry.space_group_name_H-M   'P 1'
#
loop_
_entity.id
_entity.type
_entity.pdbx_description
1 polymer ?
#
loop_
_entity_poly.entity_id
_entity_poly.type
_entity_poly.pdbx_seq_one_letter_code
_entity_poly.pdbx_strand_id
1 'polypeptide(L)'
;MEWFQQESFKGCLFVRAVAESGQNEKDIISVSKKHKQWIKDLVSQNCLLANHQDLSELIYTLIEGLMSRFLVDGFDPNIASTLKKNINNLFER
;
A
#
# COMPACT_ATOMS: atom_id res chain seq x y z
N MET A 1 -10.30 2.76 -6.97
CA MET A 1 -8.94 3.07 -7.48
C MET A 1 -8.81 4.55 -7.85
N GLU A 2 -9.80 5.38 -7.52
CA GLU A 2 -9.85 6.80 -7.91
C GLU A 2 -8.68 7.60 -7.33
N TRP A 3 -8.17 7.22 -6.16
CA TRP A 3 -7.03 7.88 -5.54
C TRP A 3 -5.79 7.96 -6.44
N PHE A 4 -5.49 6.90 -7.21
CA PHE A 4 -4.35 6.90 -8.14
C PHE A 4 -4.54 7.80 -9.36
N GLN A 5 -5.77 8.20 -9.65
CA GLN A 5 -6.13 9.02 -10.81
C GLN A 5 -6.19 10.52 -10.47
N GLN A 6 -6.07 10.88 -9.20
CA GLN A 6 -6.06 12.29 -8.80
C GLN A 6 -4.78 12.96 -9.32
N GLU A 7 -4.90 14.17 -9.86
CA GLU A 7 -3.73 14.97 -10.32
C GLU A 7 -2.71 15.20 -9.19
N SER A 8 -3.21 15.27 -7.96
CA SER A 8 -2.44 15.41 -6.73
C SER A 8 -1.81 14.10 -6.24
N PHE A 9 -1.98 12.97 -6.93
CA PHE A 9 -1.32 11.74 -6.56
C PHE A 9 0.20 11.86 -6.74
N LYS A 10 0.94 11.65 -5.65
CA LYS A 10 2.41 11.76 -5.61
C LYS A 10 3.06 10.57 -4.88
N GLY A 11 2.43 9.40 -4.99
CA GLY A 11 2.83 8.19 -4.28
C GLY A 11 2.53 8.24 -2.78
N CYS A 12 3.23 7.43 -2.01
CA CYS A 12 3.05 7.40 -0.56
C CYS A 12 3.75 8.59 0.12
N LEU A 13 2.97 9.46 0.74
CA LEU A 13 3.47 10.59 1.54
C LEU A 13 4.52 10.17 2.56
N PHE A 14 4.29 9.06 3.28
CA PHE A 14 5.16 8.61 4.36
C PHE A 14 6.49 8.03 3.88
N VAL A 15 6.52 7.42 2.68
CA VAL A 15 7.78 6.98 2.06
C VAL A 15 8.65 8.19 1.73
N ARG A 16 8.05 9.23 1.15
CA ARG A 16 8.75 10.47 0.84
C ARG A 16 9.21 11.22 2.08
N ALA A 17 8.33 11.35 3.08
CA ALA A 17 8.66 11.98 4.34
C ALA A 17 9.87 11.30 5.02
N VAL A 18 9.93 9.96 5.02
CA VAL A 18 11.10 9.23 5.54
C VAL A 18 12.34 9.45 4.68
N ALA A 19 12.22 9.43 3.35
CA ALA A 19 13.35 9.60 2.45
C ALA A 19 13.97 11.02 2.52
N GLU A 20 13.15 12.02 2.78
CA GLU A 20 13.55 13.43 2.90
C GLU A 20 13.96 13.81 4.35
N SER A 21 13.69 12.94 5.33
CA SER A 21 14.08 13.14 6.74
C SER A 21 15.55 12.79 6.97
N GLY A 22 16.27 13.68 7.63
CA GLY A 22 17.59 13.45 8.21
C GLY A 22 17.54 12.77 9.58
N GLN A 23 18.73 12.56 10.17
CA GLN A 23 18.91 11.79 11.42
C GLN A 23 18.23 12.40 12.65
N ASN A 24 17.93 13.71 12.62
CA ASN A 24 17.32 14.44 13.73
C ASN A 24 15.78 14.46 13.68
N GLU A 25 15.17 14.12 12.53
CA GLU A 25 13.70 14.12 12.36
C GLU A 25 13.07 12.78 12.78
N LYS A 26 13.44 12.31 13.97
CA LYS A 26 12.99 11.02 14.53
C LYS A 26 11.48 10.94 14.67
N ASP A 27 10.81 12.06 14.91
CA ASP A 27 9.35 12.12 15.06
C ASP A 27 8.63 11.86 13.73
N ILE A 28 9.13 12.42 12.62
CA ILE A 28 8.58 12.17 11.27
C ILE A 28 8.73 10.70 10.91
N ILE A 29 9.90 10.13 11.17
CA ILE A 29 10.18 8.70 10.93
C ILE A 29 9.26 7.83 11.80
N SER A 30 9.08 8.20 13.08
CA SER A 30 8.22 7.48 14.02
C SER A 30 6.75 7.48 13.58
N VAL A 31 6.20 8.63 13.21
CA VAL A 31 4.83 8.76 12.68
C VAL A 31 4.67 7.95 11.40
N SER A 32 5.65 8.01 10.50
CA SER A 32 5.63 7.25 9.25
C SER A 32 5.59 5.74 9.48
N LYS A 33 6.40 5.23 10.42
CA LYS A 33 6.38 3.82 10.82
C LYS A 33 5.04 3.42 11.44
N LYS A 34 4.49 4.24 12.34
CA LYS A 34 3.18 3.99 12.96
C LYS A 34 2.07 3.91 11.91
N HIS A 35 2.08 4.79 10.91
CA HIS A 35 1.12 4.74 9.81
C HIS A 35 1.23 3.44 9.01
N LYS A 36 2.45 3.02 8.65
CA LYS A 36 2.67 1.76 7.93
C LYS A 36 2.21 0.55 8.76
N GLN A 37 2.49 0.54 10.05
CA GLN A 37 2.02 -0.50 10.96
C GLN A 37 0.49 -0.54 11.02
N TRP A 38 -0.17 0.62 11.11
CA TRP A 38 -1.63 0.69 11.11
C TRP A 38 -2.24 0.09 9.83
N ILE A 39 -1.66 0.34 8.64
CA ILE A 39 -2.13 -0.30 7.40
C ILE A 39 -1.93 -1.82 7.46
N LYS A 40 -0.77 -2.30 7.92
CA LYS A 40 -0.52 -3.75 8.08
C LYS A 40 -1.58 -4.39 8.98
N ASP A 41 -1.85 -3.79 10.13
CA ASP A 41 -2.83 -4.28 11.10
C ASP A 41 -4.24 -4.26 10.49
N LEU A 42 -4.60 -3.21 9.76
CA LEU A 42 -5.87 -3.10 9.05
C LEU A 42 -6.03 -4.22 8.00
N VAL A 43 -5.02 -4.44 7.16
CA VAL A 43 -5.05 -5.52 6.16
C VAL A 43 -5.16 -6.88 6.84
N SER A 44 -4.37 -7.11 7.88
CA SER A 44 -4.39 -8.37 8.65
C SER A 44 -5.77 -8.65 9.25
N GLN A 45 -6.38 -7.68 9.92
CA GLN A 45 -7.72 -7.80 10.51
C GLN A 45 -8.79 -8.20 9.48
N ASN A 46 -8.67 -7.72 8.26
CA ASN A 46 -9.62 -8.05 7.18
C ASN A 46 -9.28 -9.36 6.47
N CYS A 47 -8.03 -9.84 6.51
CA CYS A 47 -7.62 -11.12 5.94
C CYS A 47 -7.86 -12.33 6.87
N LEU A 48 -7.98 -12.10 8.18
CA LEU A 48 -8.32 -13.15 9.16
C LEU A 48 -9.68 -13.81 8.88
N LEU A 49 -10.62 -13.07 8.28
CA LEU A 49 -11.91 -13.59 7.84
C LEU A 49 -11.79 -14.66 6.73
N ALA A 50 -10.60 -14.80 6.13
CA ALA A 50 -10.31 -15.76 5.07
C ALA A 50 -9.30 -16.85 5.47
N ASN A 51 -8.93 -17.00 6.77
CA ASN A 51 -7.93 -17.99 7.23
C ASN A 51 -6.52 -17.91 6.58
N HIS A 52 -6.14 -16.78 5.97
CA HIS A 52 -4.86 -16.64 5.27
C HIS A 52 -4.00 -15.52 5.86
N GLN A 53 -3.23 -15.85 6.90
CA GLN A 53 -2.34 -14.87 7.54
C GLN A 53 -1.20 -14.41 6.61
N ASP A 54 -0.64 -15.31 5.80
CA ASP A 54 0.40 -14.98 4.80
C ASP A 54 -0.11 -14.08 3.67
N LEU A 55 -1.41 -14.16 3.37
CA LEU A 55 -2.04 -13.31 2.35
C LEU A 55 -2.05 -11.84 2.77
N SER A 56 -2.12 -11.55 4.07
CA SER A 56 -2.12 -10.17 4.57
C SER A 56 -0.83 -9.42 4.25
N GLU A 57 0.33 -10.06 4.42
CA GLU A 57 1.63 -9.45 4.11
C GLU A 57 1.81 -9.31 2.59
N LEU A 58 1.29 -10.25 1.80
CA LEU A 58 1.29 -10.15 0.34
C LEU A 58 0.44 -8.96 -0.15
N ILE A 59 -0.77 -8.79 0.39
CA ILE A 59 -1.64 -7.67 0.04
C ILE A 59 -1.03 -6.34 0.47
N TYR A 60 -0.48 -6.27 1.68
CA TYR A 60 0.24 -5.08 2.14
C TYR A 60 1.39 -4.72 1.17
N THR A 61 2.23 -5.71 0.82
CA THR A 61 3.33 -5.52 -0.12
C THR A 61 2.85 -5.04 -1.49
N LEU A 62 1.73 -5.60 -1.96
CA LEU A 62 1.13 -5.20 -3.23
C LEU A 62 0.59 -3.76 -3.18
N ILE A 63 -0.03 -3.32 -2.09
CA ILE A 63 -0.49 -1.93 -1.92
C ILE A 63 0.71 -0.97 -1.98
N GLU A 64 1.79 -1.28 -1.27
CA GLU A 64 3.04 -0.50 -1.30
C GLU A 64 3.66 -0.43 -2.70
N GLY A 65 3.70 -1.57 -3.39
CA GLY A 65 4.16 -1.67 -4.77
C GLY A 65 3.30 -0.88 -5.75
N LEU A 66 1.97 -0.92 -5.61
CA LEU A 66 1.04 -0.19 -6.46
C LEU A 66 1.22 1.34 -6.35
N MET A 67 1.42 1.85 -5.13
CA MET A 67 1.69 3.27 -4.92
C MET A 67 2.96 3.73 -5.64
N SER A 68 4.02 2.93 -5.57
CA SER A 68 5.28 3.25 -6.25
C SER A 68 5.16 3.10 -7.77
N ARG A 69 4.55 2.01 -8.22
CA ARG A 69 4.36 1.70 -9.64
C ARG A 69 3.54 2.79 -10.35
N PHE A 70 2.37 3.14 -9.82
CA PHE A 70 1.52 4.15 -10.46
C PHE A 70 2.05 5.57 -10.34
N LEU A 71 2.98 5.83 -9.41
CA LEU A 71 3.70 7.11 -9.38
C LEU A 71 4.69 7.20 -10.53
N VAL A 72 5.40 6.12 -10.83
CA VAL A 72 6.50 6.09 -11.82
C VAL A 72 5.98 5.83 -13.23
N ASP A 73 5.20 4.76 -13.39
CA ASP A 73 4.70 4.30 -14.69
C ASP A 73 3.44 5.07 -15.13
N GLY A 74 2.81 5.79 -14.20
CA GLY A 74 1.47 6.34 -14.36
C GLY A 74 0.37 5.32 -14.07
N PHE A 75 -0.85 5.81 -13.86
CA PHE A 75 -2.00 4.94 -13.62
C PHE A 75 -2.44 4.25 -14.91
N ASP A 76 -2.52 2.91 -14.87
CA ASP A 76 -3.10 2.09 -15.93
C ASP A 76 -4.35 1.34 -15.40
N PRO A 77 -5.55 1.62 -15.95
CA PRO A 77 -6.79 0.98 -15.50
C PRO A 77 -6.82 -0.53 -15.75
N ASN A 78 -6.13 -1.04 -16.78
CA ASN A 78 -6.07 -2.47 -17.08
C ASN A 78 -5.23 -3.21 -16.03
N ILE A 79 -4.08 -2.64 -15.66
CA ILE A 79 -3.25 -3.17 -14.57
C ILE A 79 -4.02 -3.16 -13.25
N ALA A 80 -4.67 -2.04 -12.92
CA ALA A 80 -5.46 -1.91 -11.69
C ALA A 80 -6.59 -2.94 -11.62
N SER A 81 -7.34 -3.11 -12.71
CA SER A 81 -8.44 -4.09 -12.81
C SER A 81 -7.93 -5.53 -12.67
N THR A 82 -6.86 -5.86 -13.39
CA THR A 82 -6.24 -7.20 -13.37
C THR A 82 -5.74 -7.56 -11.98
N LEU A 83 -5.02 -6.66 -11.31
CA LEU A 83 -4.51 -6.91 -9.96
C LEU A 83 -5.64 -7.06 -8.95
N LYS A 84 -6.70 -6.24 -9.03
CA LYS A 84 -7.88 -6.39 -8.17
C LYS A 84 -8.53 -7.76 -8.37
N LYS A 85 -8.72 -8.20 -9.62
CA LYS A 85 -9.25 -9.53 -9.94
C LYS A 85 -8.37 -10.65 -9.36
N ASN A 86 -7.05 -10.53 -9.55
CA ASN A 86 -6.11 -11.54 -9.05
C ASN A 86 -6.13 -11.66 -7.52
N ILE A 87 -6.18 -10.53 -6.80
CA ILE A 87 -6.32 -10.53 -5.34
C ILE A 87 -7.62 -11.22 -4.93
N ASN A 88 -8.75 -10.88 -5.55
CA ASN A 88 -10.05 -11.50 -5.21
C ASN A 88 -10.02 -13.03 -5.40
N ASN A 89 -9.39 -13.51 -6.47
CA ASN A 89 -9.23 -14.95 -6.71
C ASN A 89 -8.40 -15.67 -5.63
N LEU A 90 -7.57 -14.95 -4.85
CA LEU A 90 -6.82 -15.54 -3.72
C LEU A 90 -7.72 -15.78 -2.50
N PHE A 91 -8.88 -15.10 -2.42
CA PHE A 91 -9.87 -15.28 -1.35
C PHE A 91 -10.93 -16.34 -1.68
N GLU A 92 -11.09 -16.71 -2.95
CA GLU A 92 -12.08 -17.69 -3.42
C GLU A 92 -11.54 -19.14 -3.45
N ARG A 93 -10.32 -19.37 -2.95
CA ARG A 93 -9.69 -20.69 -2.84
C ARG A 93 -9.71 -21.17 -1.40
#